data_AF-A0A2E8H3Z6-F1
#
_entry.id   AF-A0A2E8H3Z6-F1
#
_cell.length_a   1.000
_cell.length_b   1.000
_cell.length_c   1.000
_cell.angle_alpha   90.00
_cell.angle_beta   90.00
_cell.angle_gamma   90.00
#
_symmetry.space_group_name_H-M   'P 1'
#
loop_
_entity.id
_entity.type
_entity.pdbx_description
1 polymer ?
#
loop_
_entity_poly.entity_id
_entity_poly.type
_entity_poly.pdbx_seq_one_letter_code
_entity_poly.pdbx_strand_id
1 'polypeptide(L)'
;MLNATVIRSQGICEPDMTSKSDFLTRLRSEGAASAHYVPDLTLWHTTHTKRGTLPAPWQGQNLQEVAASMGVAAWSVVRPWRSETPGIPVTTEESEGERITRWETSEGTLADRWTRG
;
A
#
# COMPACT_ATOMS: atom_id res chain seq x y z
N MET A 1 45.59 6.53 -45.90
CA MET A 1 44.42 7.37 -45.55
C MET A 1 43.28 6.44 -45.19
N LEU A 2 43.00 6.25 -43.89
CA LEU A 2 41.86 5.46 -43.42
C LEU A 2 40.75 6.42 -42.98
N ASN A 3 39.57 6.28 -43.57
CA ASN A 3 38.36 6.98 -43.14
C ASN A 3 37.77 6.24 -41.93
N ALA A 4 37.69 6.93 -40.79
CA ALA A 4 37.00 6.46 -39.60
C ALA A 4 35.50 6.82 -39.70
N THR A 5 34.66 5.81 -39.85
CA THR A 5 33.20 5.94 -39.74
C THR A 5 32.83 6.12 -38.26
N VAL A 6 32.39 7.32 -37.90
CA VAL A 6 31.83 7.61 -36.57
C VAL A 6 30.37 7.16 -36.55
N ILE A 7 30.10 6.00 -35.97
CA ILE A 7 28.73 5.59 -35.62
C ILE A 7 28.37 6.28 -34.31
N ARG A 8 27.50 7.28 -34.38
CA ARG A 8 26.89 7.89 -33.19
C ARG A 8 26.01 6.84 -32.51
N SER A 9 26.44 6.36 -31.35
CA SER A 9 25.60 5.65 -30.38
C SER A 9 24.44 6.56 -30.02
N GLN A 10 23.23 6.24 -30.48
CA GLN A 10 22.02 6.84 -29.94
C GLN A 10 21.91 6.40 -28.47
N GLY A 11 21.98 7.38 -27.57
CA GLY A 11 21.61 7.18 -26.17
C GLY A 11 20.15 6.78 -26.14
N ILE A 12 19.90 5.51 -25.89
CA ILE A 12 18.59 5.03 -25.45
C ILE A 12 18.41 5.66 -24.07
N CYS A 13 17.58 6.70 -23.97
CA CYS A 13 16.91 7.00 -22.72
C CYS A 13 16.16 5.72 -22.34
N GLU A 14 16.66 4.99 -21.35
CA GLU A 14 15.85 3.98 -20.68
C GLU A 14 14.59 4.69 -20.19
N PRO A 15 13.39 4.20 -20.54
CA PRO A 15 12.17 4.75 -19.97
C PRO A 15 12.29 4.59 -18.46
N ASP A 16 11.99 5.67 -17.72
CA ASP A 16 11.79 5.65 -16.28
C ASP A 16 10.84 4.49 -15.95
N MET A 17 11.41 3.34 -15.58
CA MET A 17 10.69 2.12 -15.23
C MET A 17 10.08 2.35 -13.85
N THR A 18 9.09 3.22 -13.85
CA THR A 18 8.24 3.50 -12.71
C THR A 18 7.62 2.17 -12.33
N SER A 19 8.02 1.66 -11.15
CA SER A 19 7.52 0.43 -10.51
C SER A 19 6.01 0.19 -10.72
N LYS A 20 5.22 1.27 -10.79
CA LYS A 20 3.78 1.27 -11.08
C LYS A 20 3.41 0.77 -12.49
N SER A 21 4.09 1.21 -13.55
CA SER A 21 3.78 0.83 -14.93
C SER A 21 3.99 -0.67 -15.13
N ASP A 22 5.12 -1.19 -14.66
CA ASP A 22 5.44 -2.62 -14.72
C ASP A 22 4.48 -3.45 -13.88
N PHE A 23 4.12 -2.97 -12.70
CA PHE A 23 3.11 -3.61 -11.84
C PHE A 23 1.75 -3.70 -12.55
N LEU A 24 1.27 -2.61 -13.18
CA LEU A 24 -0.02 -2.60 -13.88
C LEU A 24 -0.03 -3.49 -15.12
N THR A 25 1.05 -3.52 -15.90
CA THR A 25 1.21 -4.43 -17.04
C THR A 25 1.11 -5.89 -16.61
N ARG A 26 1.74 -6.26 -15.49
CA ARG A 26 1.63 -7.63 -14.96
C ARG A 26 0.27 -7.94 -14.37
N LEU A 27 -0.38 -6.99 -13.69
CA LEU A 27 -1.75 -7.19 -13.19
C LEU A 27 -2.74 -7.48 -14.33
N ARG A 28 -2.48 -6.93 -15.51
CA ARG A 28 -3.23 -7.22 -16.75
C ARG A 28 -2.82 -8.53 -17.44
N SER A 29 -1.88 -9.29 -16.85
CA SER A 29 -1.27 -10.49 -17.43
C SER A 29 -0.51 -10.24 -18.74
N GLU A 30 -0.05 -9.01 -18.99
CA GLU A 30 0.63 -8.58 -20.22
C GLU A 30 2.18 -8.57 -20.06
N GLY A 31 2.75 -9.24 -19.05
CA GLY A 31 4.17 -9.16 -18.69
C GLY A 31 4.82 -10.46 -18.21
N ALA A 32 6.14 -10.41 -17.93
CA ALA A 32 6.97 -11.56 -17.57
C ALA A 32 6.48 -12.36 -16.34
N ALA A 33 6.73 -13.67 -16.34
CA ALA A 33 6.13 -14.68 -15.45
C ALA A 33 6.55 -14.64 -13.96
N SER A 34 7.47 -13.77 -13.54
CA SER A 34 7.88 -13.68 -12.14
C SER A 34 6.89 -12.83 -11.32
N ALA A 35 6.38 -13.35 -10.21
CA ALA A 35 5.51 -12.60 -9.31
C ALA A 35 6.25 -11.38 -8.71
N HIS A 36 5.60 -10.21 -8.69
CA HIS A 36 6.12 -9.07 -7.92
C HIS A 36 5.80 -9.27 -6.44
N TYR A 37 6.84 -9.24 -5.61
CA TYR A 37 6.69 -9.19 -4.17
C TYR A 37 6.37 -7.76 -3.72
N VAL A 38 5.26 -7.59 -2.99
CA VAL A 38 4.85 -6.31 -2.41
C VAL A 38 4.70 -6.53 -0.90
N PRO A 39 5.70 -6.17 -0.08
CA PRO A 39 5.64 -6.38 1.35
C PRO A 39 4.62 -5.44 2.01
N ASP A 40 3.80 -5.97 2.90
CA ASP A 40 3.07 -5.13 3.87
C ASP A 40 4.01 -4.76 5.02
N LEU A 41 4.61 -3.57 4.93
CA LEU A 41 5.52 -3.03 5.94
C LEU A 41 4.79 -2.35 7.11
N THR A 42 3.45 -2.33 7.12
CA THR A 42 2.66 -1.52 8.06
C THR A 42 2.97 -1.87 9.51
N LEU A 43 2.96 -3.16 9.86
CA LEU A 43 3.21 -3.63 11.22
C LEU A 43 4.65 -3.33 11.67
N TRP A 44 5.63 -3.63 10.81
CA TRP A 44 7.04 -3.42 11.12
C TRP A 44 7.35 -1.93 11.31
N HIS A 45 6.97 -1.08 10.36
CA HIS A 45 7.23 0.37 10.41
C HIS A 45 6.54 1.02 11.61
N THR A 46 5.26 0.70 11.85
CA THR A 46 4.49 1.27 12.98
C THR A 46 5.12 0.88 14.32
N THR A 47 5.50 -0.39 14.48
CA THR A 47 6.14 -0.89 15.72
C THR A 47 7.46 -0.17 15.99
N HIS A 48 8.35 -0.10 15.00
CA HIS A 48 9.67 0.51 15.17
C HIS A 48 9.60 2.03 15.33
N THR A 49 8.68 2.70 14.63
CA THR A 49 8.45 4.14 14.79
C THR A 49 7.96 4.46 16.20
N LYS A 50 6.94 3.74 16.71
CA LYS A 50 6.40 3.96 18.06
C LYS A 50 7.43 3.70 19.16
N ARG A 51 8.36 2.76 18.94
CA ARG A 51 9.41 2.41 19.89
C ARG A 51 10.67 3.27 19.74
N GLY A 52 10.78 4.11 18.71
CA GLY A 52 12.00 4.86 18.39
C GLY A 52 13.15 3.96 17.95
N THR A 53 12.87 2.74 17.48
CA THR A 53 13.87 1.71 17.11
C THR A 53 13.99 1.54 15.60
N LEU A 54 13.58 2.53 14.81
CA LEU A 54 13.73 2.50 13.37
C LEU A 54 15.23 2.62 13.01
N PRO A 55 15.76 1.79 12.10
CA PRO A 55 17.15 1.87 11.67
C PRO A 55 17.54 3.27 11.20
N ALA A 56 18.78 3.68 11.50
CA ALA A 56 19.31 5.01 11.19
C ALA A 56 18.99 5.55 9.78
N PRO A 57 19.13 4.79 8.66
CA PRO A 57 18.83 5.31 7.33
C PRO A 57 17.35 5.65 7.11
N TRP A 58 16.46 5.19 7.98
CA TRP A 58 15.00 5.31 7.83
C TRP A 58 14.37 6.19 8.91
N GLN A 59 15.14 6.68 9.88
CA GLN A 59 14.60 7.52 10.95
C GLN A 59 13.93 8.78 10.38
N GLY A 60 12.71 9.05 10.86
CA GLY A 60 11.90 10.18 10.40
C GLY A 60 11.18 9.95 9.07
N GLN A 61 11.42 8.84 8.37
CA GLN A 61 10.74 8.52 7.12
C GLN A 61 9.35 7.91 7.36
N ASN A 62 8.41 8.24 6.49
CA ASN A 62 7.13 7.56 6.41
C ASN A 62 7.28 6.20 5.70
N LEU A 63 6.23 5.37 5.76
CA LEU A 63 6.25 4.01 5.21
C LEU A 63 6.54 3.97 3.70
N GLN A 64 6.04 4.95 2.94
CA GLN A 64 6.23 5.02 1.49
C GLN A 64 7.69 5.32 1.14
N GLU A 65 8.33 6.23 1.87
CA GLU A 65 9.75 6.56 1.72
C GLU A 65 10.64 5.35 2.05
N VAL A 66 10.32 4.62 3.13
CA VAL A 66 11.08 3.42 3.49
C VAL A 66 10.94 2.33 2.42
N ALA A 67 9.73 2.06 1.94
CA ALA A 67 9.51 1.09 0.86
C ALA A 67 10.29 1.48 -0.41
N ALA A 68 10.25 2.75 -0.81
CA ALA A 68 10.99 3.26 -1.94
C ALA A 68 12.51 3.06 -1.75
N SER A 69 13.04 3.33 -0.55
CA SER A 69 14.46 3.13 -0.23
C SER A 69 14.89 1.64 -0.29
N MET A 70 13.95 0.72 -0.07
CA MET A 70 14.15 -0.72 -0.20
C MET A 70 13.97 -1.23 -1.65
N GLY A 71 13.62 -0.35 -2.59
CA GLY A 71 13.35 -0.73 -3.98
C GLY A 71 12.06 -1.54 -4.18
N VAL A 72 11.11 -1.44 -3.23
CA VAL A 72 9.84 -2.17 -3.29
C VAL A 72 8.66 -1.19 -3.36
N ALA A 73 7.55 -1.65 -3.94
CA ALA A 73 6.31 -0.91 -3.85
C ALA A 73 5.74 -0.99 -2.42
N ALA A 74 5.28 0.13 -1.88
CA ALA A 74 4.55 0.13 -0.62
C ALA A 74 3.14 -0.44 -0.81
N TRP A 75 2.76 -1.44 -0.01
CA TRP A 75 1.35 -1.77 0.17
C TRP A 75 0.67 -0.60 0.91
N SER A 76 -0.32 0.03 0.27
CA SER A 76 -1.12 1.09 0.88
C SER A 76 -2.59 0.72 0.80
N VAL A 77 -3.23 0.54 1.96
CA VAL A 77 -4.67 0.32 2.05
C VAL A 77 -5.37 1.66 1.89
N VAL A 78 -5.76 1.98 0.65
CA VAL A 78 -6.63 3.12 0.39
C VAL A 78 -8.09 2.70 0.54
N ARG A 79 -8.90 3.51 1.22
CA ARG A 79 -10.37 3.37 1.27
C ARG A 79 -10.99 4.52 0.47
N PRO A 80 -10.97 4.47 -0.87
CA PRO A 80 -11.42 5.59 -1.70
C PRO A 80 -12.93 5.82 -1.64
N TRP A 81 -13.70 4.80 -1.19
CA TRP A 81 -15.12 4.92 -0.97
C TRP A 81 -15.45 4.75 0.50
N ARG A 82 -16.39 5.56 0.97
CA ARG A 82 -17.04 5.41 2.27
C ARG A 82 -18.32 4.61 2.10
N SER A 83 -18.55 3.64 2.97
CA SER A 83 -19.85 2.98 3.08
C SER A 83 -20.72 3.76 4.05
N GLU A 84 -21.94 4.08 3.61
CA GLU A 84 -22.95 4.76 4.41
C GLU A 84 -24.28 4.02 4.24
N THR A 85 -25.14 4.08 5.26
CA THR A 85 -26.46 3.44 5.24
C THR A 85 -27.52 4.49 5.57
N PRO A 86 -27.91 5.34 4.59
CA PRO A 86 -28.82 6.46 4.85
C PRO A 86 -30.17 5.98 5.41
N GLY A 87 -30.69 6.71 6.39
CA GLY A 87 -31.98 6.41 7.02
C GLY A 87 -31.95 5.27 8.04
N ILE A 88 -30.81 4.62 8.25
CA ILE A 88 -30.63 3.61 9.29
C ILE A 88 -29.74 4.20 10.39
N PRO A 89 -30.25 4.37 11.63
CA PRO A 89 -29.41 4.75 12.75
C PRO A 89 -28.30 3.71 12.96
N VAL A 90 -27.05 4.18 12.90
CA VAL A 90 -25.87 3.33 13.14
C VAL A 90 -25.11 3.88 14.33
N THR A 91 -24.89 3.04 15.34
CA THR A 91 -24.02 3.36 16.48
C THR A 91 -22.80 2.45 16.45
N THR A 92 -21.63 2.99 16.82
CA THR A 92 -20.43 2.19 17.01
C THR A 92 -19.84 2.53 18.37
N GLU A 93 -19.67 1.51 19.19
CA GLU A 93 -19.02 1.57 20.49
C GLU A 93 -17.70 0.82 20.38
N GLU A 94 -16.61 1.45 20.80
CA GLU A 94 -15.28 0.83 20.86
C GLU A 94 -14.73 0.96 22.28
N SER A 95 -14.25 -0.17 22.82
CA SER A 95 -13.52 -0.28 24.08
C SER A 95 -12.21 -1.04 23.85
N GLU A 96 -11.38 -1.17 24.89
CA GLU A 96 -9.99 -1.67 24.79
C GLU A 96 -9.87 -3.00 24.02
N GLY A 97 -10.82 -3.92 24.21
CA GLY A 97 -10.83 -5.26 23.60
C GLY A 97 -11.99 -5.53 22.66
N GLU A 98 -12.88 -4.56 22.43
CA GLU A 98 -14.15 -4.83 21.76
C GLU A 98 -14.61 -3.66 20.90
N ARG A 99 -15.18 -3.98 19.73
CA ARG A 99 -15.92 -3.04 18.91
C ARG A 99 -17.26 -3.64 18.54
N ILE A 100 -18.35 -2.92 18.83
CA ILE A 100 -19.69 -3.29 18.42
C ILE A 100 -20.26 -2.19 17.52
N THR A 101 -20.70 -2.55 16.32
CA THR A 101 -21.51 -1.69 15.47
C THR A 101 -22.94 -2.20 15.47
N ARG A 102 -23.91 -1.34 15.74
CA ARG A 102 -25.35 -1.66 15.74
C ARG A 102 -26.08 -0.85 14.69
N TRP A 103 -27.01 -1.49 13.99
CA TRP A 103 -27.92 -0.88 13.03
C TRP A 103 -29.35 -1.08 13.50
N GLU A 104 -30.08 0.01 13.68
CA GLU A 104 -31.51 -0.04 14.02
C GLU A 104 -32.34 -0.11 12.75
N THR A 105 -32.95 -1.25 12.47
CA THR A 105 -33.81 -1.48 11.30
C THR A 105 -35.28 -1.59 11.72
N SER A 106 -36.21 -1.58 10.77
CA SER A 106 -37.64 -1.77 11.06
C SER A 106 -37.95 -3.15 11.69
N GLU A 107 -37.13 -4.15 11.39
CA GLU A 107 -37.28 -5.52 11.86
C GLU A 107 -36.48 -5.82 13.14
N GLY A 108 -35.83 -4.80 13.70
CA GLY A 108 -35.01 -4.89 14.90
C GLY A 108 -33.55 -4.52 14.68
N THR A 109 -32.70 -4.88 15.66
CA THR A 109 -31.30 -4.45 15.71
C THR A 109 -30.38 -5.53 15.12
N LEU A 110 -29.60 -5.17 14.11
CA LEU A 110 -28.45 -5.96 13.66
C LEU A 110 -27.21 -5.49 14.41
N ALA A 111 -26.33 -6.42 14.82
CA ALA A 111 -25.08 -6.09 15.47
C ALA A 111 -23.90 -6.87 14.87
N ASP A 112 -22.80 -6.17 14.66
CA ASP A 112 -21.51 -6.72 14.29
C ASP A 112 -20.53 -6.52 15.46
N ARG A 113 -19.97 -7.63 15.97
CA ARG A 113 -19.19 -7.68 17.20
C ARG A 113 -17.80 -8.22 16.92
N TRP A 114 -16.80 -7.41 17.21
CA TRP A 114 -15.38 -7.74 17.07
C TRP A 114 -14.72 -7.76 18.43
N THR A 115 -13.94 -8.80 18.70
CA THR A 115 -13.08 -8.89 19.89
C THR A 115 -11.63 -8.96 19.44
N ARG A 116 -10.76 -8.17 20.07
CA ARG A 116 -9.31 -8.29 19.85
C ARG A 116 -8.80 -9.51 20.62
N GLY A 117 -8.13 -10.42 19.93
CA GLY A 117 -7.43 -11.58 20.51
C GLY A 117 -5.95 -11.33 20.70
#